data_AF-A0AAV0BAP3-F1
#
_entry.id   AF-A0AAV0BAP3-F1
#
_cell.length_a   1.000
_cell.length_b   1.000
_cell.length_c   1.000
_cell.angle_alpha   90.00
_cell.angle_beta   90.00
_cell.angle_gamma   90.00
#
_symmetry.space_group_name_H-M   'P 1'
#
loop_
_entity.id
_entity.type
_entity.pdbx_description
1 polymer ?
#
loop_
_entity_poly.entity_id
_entity_poly.type
_entity_poly.pdbx_seq_one_letter_code
_entity_poly.pdbx_strand_id
1 'polypeptide(L)'
;MNPSHFLGWLLLVSQVYALQIDSKIAQSNPSLPMKSCTKSGCETLKTSITMDADMRPLKDSSGAKDCIVNNMWDPTLCPDADTCAKNCVLGDVDYKANGVTVDGDSLTMELFPPNNGTGSRLYLLEGDEYKIFKLLNKEISVDVDLSNLPCGTNAAFYFSEMDPKGGDPTSKTSTAPAGLGYCDAQSPTSMKFIKGKANFKKSDDGKGNTVGGLGYPCQELDIIEGNSISQVFTPHPCLEKAEVCKAEDCKKDGGVCDSPGCDFNPYRMGDTEFYGPKKVVDTTKKMTITTQFIAKGGELVEIRRLWVQNGKVVKNSKVKIPGVKSFNSISSEFCSAIRNFTSTPDTFEKNGGLKRMGEIFGEEGGAGKDVKSGKPGATLVFSIWIDSGKDHMLWLDGTLGSGPAGSRGTCEDSNSTPEFIRKNSPKAFVKFSNLREGELGSTFEGACAKKTHSKETITNTNAHPTR
;
A
#
# COMPACT_ATOMS: atom_id res chain seq x y z
N MET A 1 60.56 33.01 -29.00
CA MET A 1 60.03 31.64 -28.91
C MET A 1 59.50 31.46 -27.50
N ASN A 2 58.18 31.45 -27.32
CA ASN A 2 57.54 31.19 -26.03
C ASN A 2 56.30 30.34 -26.34
N PRO A 3 56.23 29.07 -25.90
CA PRO A 3 55.11 28.21 -26.25
C PRO A 3 53.96 28.47 -25.26
N SER A 4 52.81 28.86 -25.82
CA SER A 4 51.54 29.00 -25.13
C SER A 4 51.04 27.60 -24.72
N HIS A 5 50.95 27.33 -23.42
CA HIS A 5 50.28 26.13 -22.92
C HIS A 5 48.76 26.29 -23.00
N PHE A 6 48.13 25.59 -23.95
CA PHE A 6 46.69 25.35 -23.98
C PHE A 6 46.37 24.22 -22.98
N LEU A 7 45.82 24.56 -21.81
CA LEU A 7 45.25 23.58 -20.89
C LEU A 7 43.83 23.22 -21.41
N GLY A 8 43.70 22.10 -22.11
CA GLY A 8 42.41 21.54 -22.47
C GLY A 8 41.78 20.84 -21.25
N TRP A 9 40.70 21.40 -20.72
CA TRP A 9 39.82 20.70 -19.78
C TRP A 9 39.11 19.56 -20.52
N LEU A 10 39.53 18.30 -20.28
CA LEU A 10 38.71 17.14 -20.62
C LEU A 10 37.53 17.08 -19.64
N LEU A 11 36.36 17.49 -20.12
CA LEU A 11 35.08 17.15 -19.48
C LEU A 11 34.83 15.65 -19.68
N LEU A 12 35.18 14.85 -18.68
CA LEU A 12 34.70 13.47 -18.54
C LEU A 12 33.19 13.54 -18.28
N VAL A 13 32.39 13.39 -19.32
CA VAL A 13 30.95 13.16 -19.17
C VAL A 13 30.78 11.74 -18.66
N SER A 14 30.51 11.58 -17.36
CA SER A 14 30.08 10.29 -16.82
C SER A 14 28.71 9.96 -17.43
N GLN A 15 28.67 9.01 -18.36
CA GLN A 15 27.40 8.42 -18.78
C GLN A 15 26.84 7.63 -17.58
N VAL A 16 25.81 8.19 -16.96
CA VAL A 16 24.97 7.48 -16.00
C VAL A 16 24.00 6.63 -16.82
N TYR A 17 23.99 5.31 -16.59
CA TYR A 17 23.13 4.37 -17.31
C TYR A 17 22.08 3.82 -16.33
N ALA A 18 20.86 3.60 -16.83
CA ALA A 18 19.73 3.11 -16.06
C ALA A 18 19.75 1.58 -15.85
N LEU A 19 19.01 1.13 -14.83
CA LEU A 19 18.77 -0.29 -14.60
C LEU A 19 18.16 -0.94 -15.84
N GLN A 20 18.69 -2.10 -16.23
CA GLN A 20 18.15 -2.85 -17.35
C GLN A 20 16.88 -3.62 -16.96
N ILE A 21 15.86 -3.55 -17.80
CA ILE A 21 14.54 -4.16 -17.59
C ILE A 21 14.18 -4.95 -18.84
N ASP A 22 13.69 -6.18 -18.68
CA ASP A 22 13.17 -6.96 -19.81
C ASP A 22 11.98 -6.24 -20.46
N SER A 23 12.12 -5.96 -21.74
CA SER A 23 11.10 -5.33 -22.59
C SER A 23 9.73 -6.02 -22.57
N LYS A 24 9.66 -7.29 -22.16
CA LYS A 24 8.42 -8.09 -22.10
C LYS A 24 7.52 -7.76 -20.92
N ILE A 25 8.08 -7.22 -19.83
CA ILE A 25 7.37 -7.00 -18.56
C ILE A 25 6.10 -6.17 -18.74
N ALA A 26 6.16 -5.09 -19.52
CA ALA A 26 5.00 -4.24 -19.71
C ALA A 26 3.84 -4.97 -20.40
N GLN A 27 4.11 -5.96 -21.25
CA GLN A 27 3.09 -6.72 -21.97
C GLN A 27 2.53 -7.91 -21.17
N SER A 28 3.23 -8.37 -20.13
CA SER A 28 2.81 -9.52 -19.30
C SER A 28 1.97 -9.12 -18.09
N ASN A 29 1.95 -7.83 -17.71
CA ASN A 29 1.20 -7.30 -16.58
C ASN A 29 -0.33 -7.60 -16.71
N PRO A 30 -0.93 -8.36 -15.77
CA PRO A 30 -2.35 -8.71 -15.84
C PRO A 30 -3.26 -7.49 -15.77
N SER A 31 -4.30 -7.46 -16.62
CA SER A 31 -5.36 -6.46 -16.49
C SER A 31 -6.16 -6.68 -15.20
N LEU A 32 -6.43 -5.60 -14.48
CA LEU A 32 -7.30 -5.58 -13.31
C LEU A 32 -8.11 -4.28 -13.37
N PRO A 33 -9.25 -4.27 -14.09
CA PRO A 33 -10.04 -3.04 -14.26
C PRO A 33 -10.63 -2.57 -12.93
N MET A 34 -10.74 -1.25 -12.78
CA MET A 34 -11.43 -0.61 -11.65
C MET A 34 -12.53 0.33 -12.15
N LYS A 35 -13.20 1.02 -11.23
CA LYS A 35 -14.27 1.98 -11.56
C LYS A 35 -14.01 3.36 -10.98
N SER A 36 -14.33 4.41 -11.74
CA SER A 36 -14.45 5.78 -11.26
C SER A 36 -15.93 6.12 -11.12
N CYS A 37 -16.35 6.64 -9.98
CA CYS A 37 -17.76 6.81 -9.62
C CYS A 37 -18.10 8.25 -9.32
N THR A 38 -19.30 8.62 -9.75
CA THR A 38 -20.01 9.85 -9.40
C THR A 38 -21.37 9.47 -8.83
N LYS A 39 -22.09 10.42 -8.24
CA LYS A 39 -23.49 10.20 -7.84
C LYS A 39 -24.42 9.79 -8.99
N SER A 40 -24.01 9.97 -10.25
CA SER A 40 -24.78 9.58 -11.43
C SER A 40 -24.48 8.16 -11.94
N GLY A 41 -23.38 7.54 -11.50
CA GLY A 41 -22.95 6.23 -11.99
C GLY A 41 -21.44 6.08 -11.99
N CYS A 42 -20.97 4.90 -12.41
CA CYS A 42 -19.56 4.58 -12.48
C CYS A 42 -19.12 4.21 -13.90
N GLU A 43 -17.90 4.57 -14.25
CA GLU A 43 -17.23 4.22 -15.50
C GLU A 43 -16.06 3.28 -15.21
N THR A 44 -15.82 2.31 -16.10
CA THR A 44 -14.69 1.39 -15.97
C THR A 44 -13.40 2.05 -16.43
N LEU A 45 -12.38 2.04 -15.58
CA LEU A 45 -11.01 2.40 -15.89
C LEU A 45 -10.20 1.16 -16.30
N LYS A 46 -9.40 1.30 -17.34
CA LYS A 46 -8.49 0.24 -17.82
C LYS A 46 -7.18 0.31 -17.04
N THR A 47 -7.11 -0.46 -15.98
CA THR A 47 -5.93 -0.61 -15.13
C THR A 47 -5.34 -2.02 -15.24
N SER A 48 -4.10 -2.17 -14.82
CA SER A 48 -3.38 -3.45 -14.74
C SER A 48 -2.59 -3.51 -13.43
N ILE A 49 -2.04 -4.68 -13.10
CA ILE A 49 -1.17 -4.85 -11.94
C ILE A 49 0.24 -5.25 -12.35
N THR A 50 1.22 -4.83 -11.57
CA THR A 50 2.61 -5.27 -11.69
C THR A 50 3.15 -5.85 -10.40
N MET A 51 3.99 -6.87 -10.51
CA MET A 51 4.75 -7.43 -9.40
C MET A 51 5.89 -6.52 -8.98
N ASP A 52 6.06 -6.37 -7.67
CA ASP A 52 7.22 -5.73 -7.06
C ASP A 52 8.55 -6.31 -7.58
N ALA A 53 9.51 -5.42 -7.82
CA ALA A 53 10.80 -5.77 -8.41
C ALA A 53 11.62 -6.78 -7.57
N ASP A 54 11.46 -6.82 -6.25
CA ASP A 54 12.16 -7.79 -5.40
C ASP A 54 11.69 -9.23 -5.64
N MET A 55 10.49 -9.41 -6.17
CA MET A 55 9.94 -10.74 -6.49
C MET A 55 10.27 -11.17 -7.92
N ARG A 56 10.92 -10.31 -8.70
CA ARG A 56 11.33 -10.62 -10.08
C ARG A 56 12.71 -11.30 -10.12
N PRO A 57 12.93 -12.18 -11.10
CA PRO A 57 14.26 -12.73 -11.36
C PRO A 57 15.21 -11.60 -11.77
N LEU A 58 16.48 -11.74 -11.39
CA LEU A 58 17.52 -10.77 -11.69
C LEU A 58 18.76 -11.51 -12.20
N LYS A 59 18.99 -11.43 -13.50
CA LYS A 59 20.06 -12.16 -14.20
C LYS A 59 20.96 -11.20 -14.97
N ASP A 60 22.11 -11.68 -15.39
CA ASP A 60 22.95 -10.94 -16.33
C ASP A 60 22.26 -10.73 -17.69
N SER A 61 22.82 -9.88 -18.54
CA SER A 61 22.25 -9.56 -19.86
C SER A 61 22.15 -10.76 -20.82
N SER A 62 22.93 -11.82 -20.59
CA SER A 62 22.83 -13.07 -21.34
C SER A 62 21.71 -14.00 -20.85
N GLY A 63 21.18 -13.74 -19.64
CA GLY A 63 20.22 -14.60 -18.95
C GLY A 63 20.83 -15.88 -18.37
N ALA A 64 22.15 -16.04 -18.40
CA ALA A 64 22.84 -17.26 -17.98
C ALA A 64 23.15 -17.30 -16.49
N LYS A 65 23.35 -16.15 -15.83
CA LYS A 65 23.85 -16.08 -14.45
C LYS A 65 22.95 -15.20 -13.59
N ASP A 66 22.60 -15.67 -12.39
CA ASP A 66 21.89 -14.86 -11.40
C ASP A 66 22.82 -13.79 -10.82
N CYS A 67 22.32 -12.56 -10.69
CA CYS A 67 23.06 -11.46 -10.07
C CYS A 67 23.10 -11.55 -8.53
N ILE A 68 22.18 -12.31 -7.95
CA ILE A 68 22.08 -12.54 -6.51
C ILE A 68 21.94 -14.03 -6.26
N VAL A 69 22.80 -14.60 -5.42
CA VAL A 69 22.73 -15.99 -4.98
C VAL A 69 22.83 -16.03 -3.46
N ASN A 70 21.88 -16.69 -2.79
CA ASN A 70 21.83 -16.78 -1.32
C ASN A 70 21.98 -15.41 -0.62
N ASN A 71 21.24 -14.41 -1.11
CA ASN A 71 21.26 -13.02 -0.63
C ASN A 71 22.60 -12.26 -0.84
N MET A 72 23.55 -12.82 -1.57
CA MET A 72 24.82 -12.17 -1.93
C MET A 72 24.79 -11.69 -3.38
N TRP A 73 25.21 -10.44 -3.62
CA TRP A 73 25.47 -9.92 -4.95
C TRP A 73 26.71 -10.59 -5.55
N ASP A 74 26.62 -10.98 -6.82
CA ASP A 74 27.78 -11.55 -7.52
C ASP A 74 28.86 -10.48 -7.75
N PRO A 75 30.08 -10.62 -7.19
CA PRO A 75 31.07 -9.55 -7.22
C PRO A 75 31.64 -9.29 -8.62
N THR A 76 31.45 -10.21 -9.57
CA THR A 76 31.90 -10.03 -10.97
C THR A 76 30.89 -9.20 -11.74
N LEU A 77 29.60 -9.47 -11.55
CA LEU A 77 28.52 -8.72 -12.18
C LEU A 77 28.26 -7.37 -11.48
N CYS A 78 28.46 -7.33 -10.16
CA CYS A 78 28.08 -6.25 -9.27
C CYS A 78 29.26 -5.76 -8.41
N PRO A 79 30.36 -5.27 -9.03
CA PRO A 79 31.51 -4.73 -8.29
C PRO A 79 31.18 -3.41 -7.55
N ASP A 80 30.21 -2.65 -8.07
CA ASP A 80 29.66 -1.43 -7.50
C ASP A 80 28.17 -1.30 -7.87
N ALA A 81 27.45 -0.42 -7.17
CA ALA A 81 26.00 -0.30 -7.28
C ALA A 81 25.53 0.14 -8.68
N ASP A 82 26.29 1.02 -9.34
CA ASP A 82 25.94 1.55 -10.66
C ASP A 82 26.26 0.54 -11.77
N THR A 83 27.40 -0.15 -11.68
CA THR A 83 27.75 -1.23 -12.61
C THR A 83 26.79 -2.41 -12.48
N CYS A 84 26.37 -2.74 -11.26
CA CYS A 84 25.39 -3.79 -11.01
C CYS A 84 24.05 -3.52 -11.70
N ALA A 85 23.53 -2.29 -11.60
CA ALA A 85 22.29 -1.90 -12.28
C ALA A 85 22.40 -2.01 -13.82
N LYS A 86 23.59 -1.83 -14.39
CA LYS A 86 23.82 -2.00 -15.84
C LYS A 86 23.91 -3.45 -16.27
N ASN A 87 24.59 -4.27 -15.46
CA ASN A 87 24.89 -5.66 -15.81
C ASN A 87 23.71 -6.59 -15.57
N CYS A 88 22.84 -6.23 -14.62
CA CYS A 88 21.71 -7.03 -14.20
C CYS A 88 20.41 -6.56 -14.84
N VAL A 89 19.71 -7.50 -15.48
CA VAL A 89 18.42 -7.29 -16.13
C VAL A 89 17.32 -7.83 -15.23
N LEU A 90 16.39 -6.96 -14.84
CA LEU A 90 15.18 -7.33 -14.14
C LEU A 90 14.23 -8.04 -15.12
N GLY A 91 13.93 -9.31 -14.84
CA GLY A 91 13.18 -10.16 -15.75
C GLY A 91 11.67 -10.17 -15.53
N ASP A 92 10.97 -10.73 -16.51
CA ASP A 92 9.54 -11.02 -16.41
C ASP A 92 9.22 -12.11 -15.37
N VAL A 93 7.97 -12.15 -14.92
CA VAL A 93 7.50 -13.04 -13.86
C VAL A 93 6.28 -13.85 -14.31
N ASP A 94 6.27 -15.14 -13.98
CA ASP A 94 5.04 -15.94 -14.03
C ASP A 94 4.19 -15.63 -12.78
N TYR A 95 3.16 -14.81 -12.96
CA TYR A 95 2.25 -14.40 -11.88
C TYR A 95 1.61 -15.61 -11.18
N LYS A 96 1.21 -16.64 -11.94
CA LYS A 96 0.56 -17.82 -11.37
C LYS A 96 1.53 -18.64 -10.54
N ALA A 97 2.78 -18.79 -11.00
CA ALA A 97 3.83 -19.43 -10.20
C ALA A 97 4.15 -18.65 -8.91
N ASN A 98 3.88 -17.35 -8.90
CA ASN A 98 3.98 -16.47 -7.74
C ASN A 98 2.66 -16.32 -6.97
N GLY A 99 1.68 -17.21 -7.20
CA GLY A 99 0.43 -17.25 -6.43
C GLY A 99 -0.53 -16.10 -6.72
N VAL A 100 -0.34 -15.41 -7.86
CA VAL A 100 -1.18 -14.29 -8.28
C VAL A 100 -2.01 -14.69 -9.49
N THR A 101 -3.33 -14.53 -9.38
CA THR A 101 -4.26 -14.76 -10.49
C THR A 101 -5.30 -13.65 -10.55
N VAL A 102 -5.74 -13.31 -11.76
CA VAL A 102 -6.82 -12.35 -11.98
C VAL A 102 -7.92 -13.00 -12.79
N ASP A 103 -9.17 -12.82 -12.34
CA ASP A 103 -10.39 -13.20 -13.04
C ASP A 103 -11.34 -11.99 -13.07
N GLY A 104 -11.51 -11.39 -14.25
CA GLY A 104 -12.25 -10.14 -14.40
C GLY A 104 -11.64 -9.00 -13.58
N ASP A 105 -12.40 -8.48 -12.61
CA ASP A 105 -11.97 -7.43 -11.67
C ASP A 105 -11.53 -7.97 -10.30
N SER A 106 -11.30 -9.30 -10.20
CA SER A 106 -10.92 -9.98 -8.96
C SER A 106 -9.47 -10.47 -9.01
N LEU A 107 -8.65 -9.95 -8.11
CA LEU A 107 -7.28 -10.38 -7.82
C LEU A 107 -7.28 -11.40 -6.68
N THR A 108 -6.68 -12.57 -6.89
CA THR A 108 -6.37 -13.56 -5.83
C THR A 108 -4.87 -13.60 -5.59
N MET A 109 -4.46 -13.53 -4.32
CA MET A 109 -3.06 -13.61 -3.89
C MET A 109 -2.90 -14.72 -2.85
N GLU A 110 -2.11 -15.73 -3.18
CA GLU A 110 -1.77 -16.85 -2.29
C GLU A 110 -0.59 -16.49 -1.38
N LEU A 111 -0.68 -16.85 -0.10
CA LEU A 111 0.40 -16.62 0.85
C LEU A 111 1.59 -17.55 0.60
N PHE A 112 1.34 -18.78 0.16
CA PHE A 112 2.37 -19.77 -0.14
C PHE A 112 2.30 -20.17 -1.62
N PRO A 113 2.95 -19.39 -2.50
CA PRO A 113 2.90 -19.62 -3.94
C PRO A 113 3.58 -20.92 -4.38
N PRO A 114 3.24 -21.46 -5.57
CA PRO A 114 3.85 -22.68 -6.12
C PRO A 114 5.38 -22.66 -6.27
N ASN A 115 5.99 -21.48 -6.38
CA ASN A 115 7.45 -21.31 -6.44
C ASN A 115 8.17 -21.52 -5.09
N ASN A 116 7.47 -21.99 -4.05
CA ASN A 116 7.95 -22.17 -2.67
C ASN A 116 8.34 -20.87 -1.95
N GLY A 117 7.96 -19.71 -2.50
CA GLY A 117 8.11 -18.41 -1.84
C GLY A 117 7.15 -18.22 -0.67
N THR A 118 7.08 -16.96 -0.21
CA THR A 118 6.09 -16.51 0.78
C THR A 118 5.64 -15.11 0.42
N GLY A 119 4.34 -14.92 0.32
CA GLY A 119 3.71 -13.63 0.09
C GLY A 119 3.91 -13.08 -1.32
N SER A 120 3.21 -11.99 -1.59
CA SER A 120 3.39 -11.18 -2.79
C SER A 120 3.08 -9.70 -2.52
N ARG A 121 3.68 -8.79 -3.30
CA ARG A 121 3.36 -7.36 -3.34
C ARG A 121 3.17 -6.89 -4.78
N LEU A 122 2.09 -6.17 -5.02
CA LEU A 122 1.65 -5.74 -6.34
C LEU A 122 1.26 -4.26 -6.32
N TYR A 123 1.38 -3.59 -7.47
CA TYR A 123 0.99 -2.20 -7.66
C TYR A 123 -0.06 -2.06 -8.76
N LEU A 124 -0.96 -1.09 -8.62
CA LEU A 124 -1.90 -0.74 -9.68
C LEU A 124 -1.27 0.23 -10.68
N LEU A 125 -1.39 -0.08 -11.97
CA LEU A 125 -0.90 0.71 -13.10
C LEU A 125 -2.04 1.35 -13.89
N GLU A 126 -1.77 2.52 -14.46
CA GLU A 126 -2.59 3.18 -15.49
C GLU A 126 -1.66 3.52 -16.67
N GLY A 127 -1.74 2.72 -17.74
CA GLY A 127 -0.77 2.81 -18.84
C GLY A 127 0.60 2.26 -18.44
N ASP A 128 1.65 3.05 -18.63
CA ASP A 128 3.03 2.72 -18.25
C ASP A 128 3.46 3.34 -16.92
N GLU A 129 2.56 3.99 -16.18
CA GLU A 129 2.85 4.58 -14.86
C GLU A 129 1.99 3.91 -13.77
N TYR A 130 2.38 4.07 -12.51
CA TYR A 130 1.49 3.75 -11.40
C TYR A 130 0.26 4.65 -11.42
N LYS A 131 -0.91 4.09 -11.11
CA LYS A 131 -2.11 4.91 -10.93
C LYS A 131 -1.94 5.74 -9.67
N ILE A 132 -1.89 7.07 -9.83
CA ILE A 132 -1.85 8.03 -8.72
C ILE A 132 -3.26 8.45 -8.35
N PHE A 133 -3.63 8.22 -7.10
CA PHE A 133 -4.97 8.51 -6.57
C PHE A 133 -5.06 9.92 -6.01
N LYS A 134 -6.16 10.63 -6.32
CA LYS A 134 -6.48 11.97 -5.79
C LYS A 134 -7.76 11.93 -4.98
N LEU A 135 -7.65 11.69 -3.67
CA LEU A 135 -8.80 11.28 -2.84
C LEU A 135 -9.31 12.31 -1.83
N LEU A 136 -8.76 13.53 -1.74
CA LEU A 136 -9.34 14.56 -0.87
C LEU A 136 -10.81 14.85 -1.25
N ASN A 137 -11.70 14.80 -0.26
CA ASN A 137 -13.16 14.86 -0.42
C ASN A 137 -13.74 13.81 -1.37
N LYS A 138 -13.11 12.64 -1.42
CA LYS A 138 -13.53 11.45 -2.17
C LYS A 138 -13.46 10.20 -1.31
N GLU A 139 -13.82 9.07 -1.90
CA GLU A 139 -13.75 7.75 -1.27
C GLU A 139 -13.16 6.70 -2.20
N ILE A 140 -12.63 5.65 -1.59
CA ILE A 140 -12.22 4.41 -2.25
C ILE A 140 -12.97 3.24 -1.61
N SER A 141 -13.41 2.29 -2.45
CA SER A 141 -14.00 1.03 -2.03
C SER A 141 -13.35 -0.17 -2.69
N VAL A 142 -13.23 -1.25 -1.93
CA VAL A 142 -12.75 -2.55 -2.38
C VAL A 142 -13.58 -3.64 -1.72
N ASP A 143 -13.92 -4.68 -2.48
CA ASP A 143 -14.45 -5.92 -1.90
C ASP A 143 -13.27 -6.81 -1.51
N VAL A 144 -13.24 -7.27 -0.26
CA VAL A 144 -12.19 -8.14 0.28
C VAL A 144 -12.79 -9.44 0.79
N ASP A 145 -12.17 -10.55 0.43
CA ASP A 145 -12.42 -11.87 1.02
C ASP A 145 -11.19 -12.32 1.82
N LEU A 146 -11.34 -12.36 3.14
CA LEU A 146 -10.31 -12.76 4.11
C LEU A 146 -10.65 -14.10 4.77
N SER A 147 -11.68 -14.82 4.30
CA SER A 147 -12.20 -16.00 5.00
C SER A 147 -11.19 -17.14 5.14
N ASN A 148 -10.09 -17.07 4.37
CA ASN A 148 -9.02 -18.07 4.34
C ASN A 148 -7.65 -17.50 4.80
N LEU A 149 -7.63 -16.31 5.44
CA LEU A 149 -6.44 -15.76 6.09
C LEU A 149 -6.50 -15.95 7.61
N PRO A 150 -5.70 -16.84 8.20
CA PRO A 150 -5.71 -17.12 9.64
C PRO A 150 -4.94 -16.07 10.46
N CYS A 151 -4.84 -16.30 11.77
CA CYS A 151 -3.87 -15.62 12.65
C CYS A 151 -2.45 -15.60 12.08
N GLY A 152 -1.70 -14.54 12.38
CA GLY A 152 -0.30 -14.40 11.99
C GLY A 152 -0.10 -13.95 10.54
N THR A 153 -1.17 -13.69 9.80
CA THR A 153 -1.13 -13.26 8.40
C THR A 153 -1.62 -11.84 8.23
N ASN A 154 -1.20 -11.18 7.16
CA ASN A 154 -1.69 -9.86 6.80
C ASN A 154 -1.95 -9.80 5.30
N ALA A 155 -3.18 -9.47 4.94
CA ALA A 155 -3.50 -8.92 3.62
C ALA A 155 -3.59 -7.41 3.74
N ALA A 156 -2.68 -6.72 3.05
CA ALA A 156 -2.63 -5.28 3.05
C ALA A 156 -3.17 -4.72 1.73
N PHE A 157 -3.94 -3.65 1.85
CA PHE A 157 -4.38 -2.78 0.76
C PHE A 157 -4.13 -1.35 1.23
N TYR A 158 -3.17 -0.67 0.60
CA TYR A 158 -2.60 0.56 1.15
C TYR A 158 -2.07 1.48 0.07
N PHE A 159 -1.78 2.72 0.44
CA PHE A 159 -1.10 3.68 -0.43
C PHE A 159 0.31 3.95 0.06
N SER A 160 1.26 3.98 -0.87
CA SER A 160 2.61 4.52 -0.65
C SER A 160 2.81 5.77 -1.53
N GLU A 161 3.52 6.78 -1.03
CA GLU A 161 3.90 7.99 -1.78
C GLU A 161 5.07 7.70 -2.75
N MET A 162 4.79 6.90 -3.78
CA MET A 162 5.77 6.46 -4.77
C MET A 162 5.81 7.37 -6.00
N ASP A 163 6.97 7.46 -6.63
CA ASP A 163 7.14 8.12 -7.94
C ASP A 163 6.32 7.36 -9.01
N PRO A 164 5.45 8.03 -9.77
CA PRO A 164 4.58 7.39 -10.77
C PRO A 164 5.34 6.59 -11.83
N LYS A 165 6.61 6.92 -12.09
CA LYS A 165 7.47 6.26 -13.06
C LYS A 165 8.38 5.20 -12.46
N GLY A 166 8.24 4.84 -11.18
CA GLY A 166 9.07 3.82 -10.54
C GLY A 166 10.42 4.33 -10.01
N GLY A 167 10.63 5.64 -10.03
CA GLY A 167 11.63 6.31 -9.18
C GLY A 167 13.10 6.10 -9.55
N ASP A 168 13.43 5.58 -10.75
CA ASP A 168 14.80 5.62 -11.28
C ASP A 168 15.07 6.96 -11.99
N PRO A 169 15.82 7.89 -11.37
CA PRO A 169 16.06 9.21 -11.95
C PRO A 169 16.96 9.18 -13.20
N THR A 170 17.60 8.05 -13.48
CA THR A 170 18.52 7.87 -14.61
C THR A 170 17.81 7.28 -15.83
N SER A 171 16.64 6.67 -15.63
CA SER A 171 15.83 6.09 -16.69
C SER A 171 15.12 7.16 -17.52
N LYS A 172 15.10 6.97 -18.85
CA LYS A 172 14.34 7.81 -19.79
C LYS A 172 12.90 7.33 -19.99
N THR A 173 12.61 6.09 -19.58
CA THR A 173 11.30 5.44 -19.69
C THR A 173 10.79 5.09 -18.30
N SER A 174 9.47 4.96 -18.15
CA SER A 174 8.90 4.50 -16.89
C SER A 174 9.42 3.11 -16.52
N THR A 175 9.80 2.95 -15.26
CA THR A 175 10.16 1.67 -14.67
C THR A 175 9.06 1.12 -13.75
N ALA A 176 7.96 1.86 -13.58
CA ALA A 176 6.77 1.42 -12.85
C ALA A 176 6.23 0.08 -13.35
N PRO A 177 6.19 -0.25 -14.67
CA PRO A 177 5.70 -1.53 -15.13
C PRO A 177 6.50 -2.72 -14.59
N ALA A 178 7.72 -2.50 -14.10
CA ALA A 178 8.58 -3.50 -13.47
C ALA A 178 8.55 -3.49 -11.93
N GLY A 179 7.67 -2.69 -11.31
CA GLY A 179 7.46 -2.71 -9.87
C GLY A 179 8.60 -2.09 -9.05
N LEU A 180 9.34 -1.13 -9.61
CA LEU A 180 10.42 -0.42 -8.91
C LEU A 180 9.91 0.79 -8.10
N GLY A 181 10.76 1.27 -7.20
CA GLY A 181 10.52 2.54 -6.50
C GLY A 181 9.70 2.40 -5.22
N TYR A 182 9.53 1.18 -4.68
CA TYR A 182 8.84 0.97 -3.43
C TYR A 182 9.49 1.73 -2.27
N CYS A 183 8.64 2.27 -1.42
CA CYS A 183 8.95 2.96 -0.18
C CYS A 183 7.71 2.85 0.73
N ASP A 184 7.91 2.99 2.03
CA ASP A 184 6.84 3.05 3.02
C ASP A 184 7.33 3.72 4.31
N ALA A 185 6.47 3.83 5.33
CA ALA A 185 6.81 4.51 6.58
C ALA A 185 7.68 3.67 7.52
N GLN A 186 7.88 2.39 7.21
CA GLN A 186 8.80 1.49 7.90
C GLN A 186 10.23 1.58 7.34
N SER A 187 10.40 2.17 6.16
CA SER A 187 11.67 2.31 5.45
C SER A 187 12.41 0.98 5.28
N PRO A 188 11.80 -0.02 4.61
CA PRO A 188 12.34 -1.36 4.47
C PRO A 188 13.73 -1.30 3.85
N THR A 189 14.64 -2.04 4.45
CA THR A 189 16.06 -2.02 4.09
C THR A 189 16.48 -3.21 3.25
N SER A 190 15.54 -4.10 2.91
CA SER A 190 15.76 -5.33 2.16
C SER A 190 15.61 -5.16 0.64
N MET A 191 15.22 -3.97 0.17
CA MET A 191 14.97 -3.72 -1.25
C MET A 191 16.22 -3.97 -2.09
N LYS A 192 16.09 -4.65 -3.24
CA LYS A 192 17.23 -4.90 -4.16
C LYS A 192 17.75 -3.63 -4.81
N PHE A 193 16.85 -2.73 -5.19
CA PHE A 193 17.19 -1.48 -5.88
C PHE A 193 16.49 -0.30 -5.23
N ILE A 194 17.21 0.81 -5.09
CA ILE A 194 16.67 2.09 -4.63
C ILE A 194 17.17 3.17 -5.58
N LYS A 195 16.25 3.94 -6.17
CA LYS A 195 16.54 5.03 -7.13
C LYS A 195 17.52 4.63 -8.24
N GLY A 196 17.27 3.48 -8.88
CA GLY A 196 18.07 2.97 -10.01
C GLY A 196 19.42 2.33 -9.62
N LYS A 197 19.79 2.31 -8.33
CA LYS A 197 21.06 1.75 -7.85
C LYS A 197 20.82 0.45 -7.10
N ALA A 198 21.73 -0.51 -7.25
CA ALA A 198 21.70 -1.72 -6.44
C ALA A 198 21.96 -1.39 -4.96
N ASN A 199 21.18 -1.98 -4.06
CA ASN A 199 21.24 -1.73 -2.63
C ASN A 199 22.23 -2.70 -1.98
N PHE A 200 23.40 -2.20 -1.60
CA PHE A 200 24.49 -3.00 -1.07
C PHE A 200 24.64 -2.82 0.43
N LYS A 201 24.65 -3.94 1.15
CA LYS A 201 25.10 -4.02 2.53
C LYS A 201 26.35 -4.88 2.59
N LYS A 202 27.44 -4.35 3.14
CA LYS A 202 28.67 -5.13 3.35
C LYS A 202 28.38 -6.37 4.17
N SER A 203 28.85 -7.55 3.73
CA SER A 203 28.67 -8.80 4.48
C SER A 203 29.50 -8.79 5.78
N ASP A 204 28.99 -9.46 6.81
CA ASP A 204 29.64 -9.51 8.13
C ASP A 204 31.03 -10.18 8.06
N ASP A 205 31.20 -11.15 7.15
CA ASP A 205 32.47 -11.84 6.91
C ASP A 205 33.42 -11.08 5.98
N GLY A 206 33.01 -9.91 5.47
CA GLY A 206 33.80 -9.04 4.61
C GLY A 206 34.07 -9.58 3.20
N LYS A 207 33.44 -10.70 2.80
CA LYS A 207 33.69 -11.36 1.50
C LYS A 207 32.90 -10.80 0.33
N GLY A 208 32.00 -9.84 0.56
CA GLY A 208 31.26 -9.19 -0.51
C GLY A 208 30.13 -8.30 0.00
N ASN A 209 29.09 -8.17 -0.82
CA ASN A 209 27.91 -7.38 -0.50
C ASN A 209 26.68 -8.28 -0.49
N THR A 210 25.90 -8.21 0.59
CA THR A 210 24.53 -8.71 0.66
C THR A 210 23.54 -7.69 0.09
N VAL A 211 22.33 -8.14 -0.23
CA VAL A 211 21.21 -7.25 -0.57
C VAL A 211 20.81 -6.41 0.64
N GLY A 212 20.54 -5.13 0.40
CA GLY A 212 19.91 -4.24 1.36
C GLY A 212 20.84 -3.21 1.98
N GLY A 213 20.51 -2.75 3.18
CA GLY A 213 21.33 -1.84 4.01
C GLY A 213 20.94 -0.37 3.94
N LEU A 214 20.31 0.05 2.85
CA LEU A 214 19.64 1.34 2.75
C LEU A 214 18.12 1.16 2.78
N GLY A 215 17.42 2.07 3.43
CA GLY A 215 15.96 2.19 3.41
C GLY A 215 15.50 3.39 2.60
N TYR A 216 14.27 3.33 2.10
CA TYR A 216 13.63 4.45 1.41
C TYR A 216 12.31 4.82 2.12
N PRO A 217 12.32 5.85 2.99
CA PRO A 217 11.12 6.34 3.65
C PRO A 217 10.18 7.06 2.67
N CYS A 218 8.88 6.85 2.80
CA CYS A 218 7.85 7.73 2.24
C CYS A 218 6.53 7.58 2.99
N GLN A 219 5.59 8.49 2.76
CA GLN A 219 4.28 8.41 3.41
C GLN A 219 3.55 7.13 3.04
N GLU A 220 2.82 6.60 4.01
CA GLU A 220 2.05 5.36 3.90
C GLU A 220 0.67 5.56 4.51
N LEU A 221 -0.35 4.99 3.87
CA LEU A 221 -1.70 5.00 4.37
C LEU A 221 -2.33 3.63 4.16
N ASP A 222 -2.45 2.90 5.27
CA ASP A 222 -3.03 1.58 5.32
C ASP A 222 -4.54 1.66 5.35
N ILE A 223 -5.18 1.31 4.23
CA ILE A 223 -6.64 1.25 4.14
C ILE A 223 -7.14 0.00 4.85
N ILE A 224 -6.46 -1.12 4.68
CA ILE A 224 -6.62 -2.27 5.55
C ILE A 224 -5.30 -3.02 5.61
N GLU A 225 -4.85 -3.28 6.83
CA GLU A 225 -4.00 -4.42 7.14
C GLU A 225 -4.86 -5.36 7.99
N GLY A 226 -4.95 -6.64 7.61
CA GLY A 226 -5.91 -7.51 8.24
C GLY A 226 -5.87 -8.96 7.82
N ASN A 227 -6.52 -9.77 8.64
CA ASN A 227 -6.85 -11.16 8.38
C ASN A 227 -8.28 -11.45 8.86
N SER A 228 -8.66 -12.73 8.96
CA SER A 228 -10.00 -13.08 9.41
C SER A 228 -10.30 -12.72 10.86
N ILE A 229 -9.30 -12.44 11.69
CA ILE A 229 -9.44 -12.22 13.14
C ILE A 229 -9.47 -10.73 13.49
N SER A 230 -8.54 -9.97 12.94
CA SER A 230 -8.39 -8.53 13.20
C SER A 230 -8.10 -7.74 11.94
N GLN A 231 -8.36 -6.44 12.01
CA GLN A 231 -7.94 -5.48 11.00
C GLN A 231 -7.61 -4.14 11.63
N VAL A 232 -6.80 -3.36 10.92
CA VAL A 232 -6.44 -2.00 11.27
C VAL A 232 -6.41 -1.14 10.01
N PHE A 233 -6.66 0.16 10.17
CA PHE A 233 -6.37 1.16 9.15
C PHE A 233 -5.62 2.32 9.79
N THR A 234 -4.58 2.80 9.12
CA THR A 234 -3.53 3.59 9.76
C THR A 234 -2.89 4.57 8.79
N PRO A 235 -2.95 5.89 9.03
CA PRO A 235 -2.11 6.87 8.36
C PRO A 235 -0.73 6.96 9.03
N HIS A 236 0.31 7.00 8.19
CA HIS A 236 1.71 7.11 8.56
C HIS A 236 2.39 8.28 7.81
N PRO A 237 2.29 9.52 8.33
CA PRO A 237 2.91 10.67 7.70
C PRO A 237 4.44 10.65 7.84
N CYS A 238 5.11 11.25 6.88
CA CYS A 238 6.55 11.43 6.84
C CYS A 238 6.87 12.87 6.53
N LEU A 239 7.94 13.41 7.11
CA LEU A 239 8.41 14.76 6.81
C LEU A 239 8.83 14.87 5.33
N GLU A 240 8.67 16.05 4.72
CA GLU A 240 8.94 16.30 3.28
C GLU A 240 10.36 15.94 2.81
N LYS A 241 11.34 15.79 3.72
CA LYS A 241 12.74 15.47 3.41
C LYS A 241 13.06 13.98 3.49
N ALA A 242 12.10 13.11 3.20
CA ALA A 242 12.31 11.66 3.22
C ALA A 242 13.28 11.25 2.09
N GLU A 243 14.58 11.17 2.43
CA GLU A 243 15.66 10.70 1.56
C GLU A 243 16.06 9.27 1.90
N VAL A 244 16.81 8.64 0.99
CA VAL A 244 17.41 7.32 1.24
C VAL A 244 18.29 7.40 2.48
N CYS A 245 18.07 6.49 3.42
CA CYS A 245 18.75 6.47 4.71
C CYS A 245 19.48 5.14 4.91
N LYS A 246 20.52 5.12 5.74
CA LYS A 246 21.08 3.87 6.23
C LYS A 246 20.12 3.23 7.22
N ALA A 247 20.09 1.90 7.28
CA ALA A 247 19.18 1.14 8.13
C ALA A 247 19.09 1.67 9.58
N GLU A 248 20.25 1.92 10.20
CA GLU A 248 20.36 2.44 11.57
C GLU A 248 19.85 3.89 11.73
N ASP A 249 19.93 4.69 10.66
CA ASP A 249 19.57 6.11 10.67
C ASP A 249 18.09 6.31 10.33
N CYS A 250 17.47 5.40 9.57
CA CYS A 250 16.07 5.51 9.14
C CYS A 250 15.09 5.68 10.31
N LYS A 251 15.39 5.07 11.45
CA LYS A 251 14.52 5.08 12.66
C LYS A 251 15.14 5.84 13.84
N LYS A 252 16.33 6.42 13.68
CA LYS A 252 17.02 7.15 14.74
C LYS A 252 16.20 8.37 15.17
N ASP A 253 16.09 8.60 16.48
CA ASP A 253 15.31 9.71 17.09
C ASP A 253 13.83 9.77 16.66
N GLY A 254 13.26 8.60 16.32
CA GLY A 254 11.89 8.44 15.83
C GLY A 254 11.77 8.51 14.30
N GLY A 255 12.87 8.67 13.56
CA GLY A 255 12.90 8.65 12.10
C GLY A 255 12.24 9.86 11.44
N VAL A 256 12.22 9.85 10.10
CA VAL A 256 11.54 10.87 9.28
C VAL A 256 10.08 10.52 8.99
N CYS A 257 9.68 9.29 9.30
CA CYS A 257 8.33 8.75 9.14
C CYS A 257 7.76 8.33 10.48
N ASP A 258 6.46 8.52 10.67
CA ASP A 258 5.72 7.95 11.79
C ASP A 258 5.49 6.44 11.56
N SER A 259 6.50 5.61 11.86
CA SER A 259 6.37 4.16 11.71
C SER A 259 5.23 3.55 12.54
N PRO A 260 4.92 4.00 13.78
CA PRO A 260 3.76 3.50 14.52
C PRO A 260 2.39 3.84 13.92
N GLY A 261 2.24 5.04 13.34
CA GLY A 261 0.99 5.50 12.73
C GLY A 261 -0.14 5.81 13.74
N CYS A 262 -1.22 6.44 13.27
CA CYS A 262 -2.43 6.66 14.08
C CYS A 262 -3.50 5.58 13.82
N ASP A 263 -3.37 4.44 14.48
CA ASP A 263 -4.13 3.24 14.12
C ASP A 263 -5.56 3.17 14.68
N PHE A 264 -6.50 2.68 13.87
CA PHE A 264 -7.85 2.30 14.32
C PHE A 264 -8.10 0.80 14.09
N ASN A 265 -7.86 0.01 15.14
CA ASN A 265 -8.27 -1.39 15.23
C ASN A 265 -9.48 -1.49 16.19
N PRO A 266 -10.68 -1.91 15.74
CA PRO A 266 -11.87 -2.01 16.58
C PRO A 266 -11.67 -2.80 17.88
N TYR A 267 -10.92 -3.90 17.83
CA TYR A 267 -10.62 -4.74 18.98
C TYR A 267 -9.76 -3.97 19.99
N ARG A 268 -8.68 -3.33 19.51
CA ARG A 268 -7.80 -2.46 20.32
C ARG A 268 -8.56 -1.27 20.92
N MET A 269 -9.56 -0.77 20.20
CA MET A 269 -10.46 0.30 20.64
C MET A 269 -11.57 -0.19 21.59
N GLY A 270 -11.52 -1.45 22.04
CA GLY A 270 -12.42 -2.03 23.04
C GLY A 270 -13.71 -2.62 22.49
N ASP A 271 -13.91 -2.66 21.17
CA ASP A 271 -15.07 -3.30 20.54
C ASP A 271 -14.71 -4.68 19.98
N THR A 272 -14.60 -5.65 20.88
CA THR A 272 -14.19 -7.02 20.54
C THR A 272 -15.19 -7.77 19.67
N GLU A 273 -16.45 -7.33 19.60
CA GLU A 273 -17.53 -8.02 18.88
C GLU A 273 -17.81 -7.44 17.48
N PHE A 274 -17.03 -6.44 17.05
CA PHE A 274 -17.31 -5.75 15.79
C PHE A 274 -16.80 -6.48 14.56
N TYR A 275 -15.54 -6.91 14.55
CA TYR A 275 -14.87 -7.51 13.39
C TYR A 275 -14.33 -8.90 13.73
N GLY A 276 -14.57 -9.86 12.85
CA GLY A 276 -14.05 -11.24 12.95
C GLY A 276 -15.09 -12.28 12.53
N PRO A 277 -14.80 -13.58 12.74
CA PRO A 277 -15.68 -14.63 12.25
C PRO A 277 -17.04 -14.58 12.97
N LYS A 278 -18.14 -14.46 12.21
CA LYS A 278 -19.52 -14.39 12.73
C LYS A 278 -19.81 -13.18 13.63
N LYS A 279 -19.02 -12.10 13.52
CA LYS A 279 -19.24 -10.82 14.23
C LYS A 279 -20.08 -9.84 13.40
N VAL A 280 -20.21 -8.59 13.84
CA VAL A 280 -20.99 -7.54 13.14
C VAL A 280 -20.54 -7.40 11.69
N VAL A 281 -19.21 -7.33 11.48
CA VAL A 281 -18.54 -7.53 10.20
C VAL A 281 -18.00 -8.96 10.20
N ASP A 282 -18.68 -9.84 9.47
CA ASP A 282 -18.45 -11.28 9.48
C ASP A 282 -17.36 -11.66 8.46
N THR A 283 -16.14 -11.89 8.92
CA THR A 283 -14.98 -12.18 8.06
C THR A 283 -15.02 -13.57 7.41
N THR A 284 -16.01 -14.41 7.75
CA THR A 284 -16.23 -15.67 7.03
C THR A 284 -16.84 -15.46 5.64
N LYS A 285 -17.14 -14.21 5.28
CA LYS A 285 -17.75 -13.81 4.01
C LYS A 285 -17.05 -12.57 3.46
N LYS A 286 -17.13 -12.41 2.14
CA LYS A 286 -16.72 -11.19 1.44
C LYS A 286 -17.38 -9.95 2.04
N MET A 287 -16.63 -8.85 2.14
CA MET A 287 -17.11 -7.55 2.60
C MET A 287 -16.65 -6.44 1.66
N THR A 288 -17.44 -5.38 1.50
CA THR A 288 -16.94 -4.13 0.93
C THR A 288 -16.41 -3.25 2.04
N ILE A 289 -15.19 -2.75 1.86
CA ILE A 289 -14.57 -1.74 2.71
C ILE A 289 -14.62 -0.43 1.95
N THR A 290 -15.16 0.63 2.55
CA THR A 290 -15.15 1.98 2.01
C THR A 290 -14.41 2.91 2.96
N THR A 291 -13.43 3.64 2.44
CA THR A 291 -12.68 4.65 3.19
C THR A 291 -12.88 6.02 2.56
N GLN A 292 -13.28 6.99 3.38
CA GLN A 292 -13.59 8.35 2.95
C GLN A 292 -12.58 9.33 3.53
N PHE A 293 -12.13 10.28 2.72
CA PHE A 293 -11.11 11.26 3.09
C PHE A 293 -11.73 12.65 3.12
N ILE A 294 -12.11 13.11 4.30
CA ILE A 294 -12.79 14.39 4.46
C ILE A 294 -11.75 15.49 4.56
N ALA A 295 -11.86 16.49 3.70
CA ALA A 295 -10.94 17.62 3.66
C ALA A 295 -11.66 18.96 3.85
N LYS A 296 -11.04 19.87 4.60
CA LYS A 296 -11.53 21.25 4.84
C LYS A 296 -10.46 22.22 4.39
N GLY A 297 -10.81 23.14 3.48
CA GLY A 297 -9.84 24.10 2.94
C GLY A 297 -8.68 23.46 2.17
N GLY A 298 -8.87 22.25 1.62
CA GLY A 298 -7.83 21.50 0.92
C GLY A 298 -6.96 20.62 1.82
N GLU A 299 -7.16 20.64 3.14
CA GLU A 299 -6.39 19.81 4.10
C GLU A 299 -7.24 18.63 4.57
N LEU A 300 -6.66 17.42 4.62
CA LEU A 300 -7.30 16.24 5.19
C LEU A 300 -7.50 16.44 6.70
N VAL A 301 -8.74 16.25 7.16
CA VAL A 301 -9.11 16.45 8.57
C VAL A 301 -9.74 15.23 9.22
N GLU A 302 -10.25 14.28 8.43
CA GLU A 302 -10.88 13.07 8.96
C GLU A 302 -10.83 11.92 7.94
N ILE A 303 -10.48 10.72 8.40
CA ILE A 303 -10.56 9.47 7.63
C ILE A 303 -11.68 8.62 8.21
N ARG A 304 -12.73 8.36 7.43
CA ARG A 304 -13.89 7.56 7.86
C ARG A 304 -13.88 6.18 7.24
N ARG A 305 -14.47 5.22 7.95
CA ARG A 305 -14.65 3.83 7.52
C ARG A 305 -16.12 3.46 7.47
N LEU A 306 -16.53 2.80 6.39
CA LEU A 306 -17.82 2.14 6.23
C LEU A 306 -17.59 0.71 5.72
N TRP A 307 -18.53 -0.17 6.05
CA TRP A 307 -18.54 -1.56 5.61
C TRP A 307 -19.85 -1.85 4.89
N VAL A 308 -19.83 -2.72 3.89
CA VAL A 308 -21.05 -3.29 3.31
C VAL A 308 -20.95 -4.80 3.29
N GLN A 309 -21.93 -5.46 3.92
CA GLN A 309 -22.09 -6.92 3.85
C GLN A 309 -23.57 -7.26 3.72
N ASN A 310 -23.89 -8.23 2.86
CA ASN A 310 -25.25 -8.68 2.61
C ASN A 310 -26.22 -7.51 2.28
N GLY A 311 -25.73 -6.54 1.49
CA GLY A 311 -26.49 -5.34 1.09
C GLY A 311 -26.72 -4.31 2.20
N LYS A 312 -26.13 -4.49 3.39
CA LYS A 312 -26.30 -3.58 4.54
C LYS A 312 -25.04 -2.74 4.75
N VAL A 313 -25.23 -1.42 4.81
CA VAL A 313 -24.18 -0.48 5.21
C VAL A 313 -24.03 -0.52 6.73
N VAL A 314 -22.82 -0.77 7.20
CA VAL A 314 -22.43 -0.78 8.61
C VAL A 314 -21.40 0.32 8.82
N LYS A 315 -21.67 1.21 9.79
CA LYS A 315 -20.70 2.25 10.18
C LYS A 315 -19.55 1.61 10.96
N ASN A 316 -18.37 2.22 10.93
CA ASN A 316 -17.26 1.78 11.77
C ASN A 316 -17.64 1.72 13.26
N SER A 317 -16.95 0.84 14.01
CA SER A 317 -17.12 0.72 15.45
C SER A 317 -16.79 2.03 16.16
N LYS A 318 -17.31 2.17 17.38
CA LYS A 318 -16.94 3.27 18.26
C LYS A 318 -15.86 2.82 19.22
N VAL A 319 -14.99 3.74 19.63
CA VAL A 319 -14.11 3.54 20.79
C VAL A 319 -14.98 3.25 22.02
N LYS A 320 -14.68 2.13 22.70
CA LYS A 320 -15.32 1.61 23.92
C LYS A 320 -14.37 1.51 25.11
N ILE A 321 -13.16 2.07 25.01
CA ILE A 321 -12.20 2.14 26.11
C ILE A 321 -12.76 3.06 27.21
N PRO A 322 -12.87 2.59 28.47
CA PRO A 322 -13.33 3.43 29.58
C PRO A 322 -12.45 4.68 29.76
N GLY A 323 -13.08 5.85 29.86
CA GLY A 323 -12.38 7.13 30.05
C GLY A 323 -11.84 7.78 28.77
N VAL A 324 -11.93 7.12 27.61
CA VAL A 324 -11.56 7.71 26.32
C VAL A 324 -12.81 8.23 25.62
N LYS A 325 -12.71 9.40 25.00
CA LYS A 325 -13.80 9.98 24.20
C LYS A 325 -14.19 9.01 23.08
N SER A 326 -15.48 8.93 22.79
CA SER A 326 -15.99 8.03 21.75
C SER A 326 -15.77 8.63 20.36
N PHE A 327 -15.00 7.94 19.53
CA PHE A 327 -14.75 8.23 18.11
C PHE A 327 -15.07 7.00 17.26
N ASN A 328 -15.32 7.18 15.96
CA ASN A 328 -15.46 6.09 14.99
C ASN A 328 -14.73 6.35 13.67
N SER A 329 -13.85 7.36 13.66
CA SER A 329 -13.04 7.80 12.53
C SER A 329 -11.70 8.29 13.07
N ILE A 330 -10.72 8.40 12.19
CA ILE A 330 -9.41 8.97 12.52
C ILE A 330 -9.51 10.48 12.29
N SER A 331 -9.22 11.25 13.34
CA SER A 331 -9.02 12.71 13.34
C SER A 331 -7.82 13.01 14.25
N SER A 332 -7.27 14.23 14.20
CA SER A 332 -6.21 14.63 15.13
C SER A 332 -6.64 14.47 16.60
N GLU A 333 -7.89 14.78 16.94
CA GLU A 333 -8.40 14.58 18.31
C GLU A 333 -8.49 13.10 18.70
N PHE A 334 -8.82 12.22 17.76
CA PHE A 334 -8.77 10.78 18.00
C PHE A 334 -7.33 10.33 18.26
N CYS A 335 -6.39 10.72 17.38
CA CYS A 335 -4.99 10.33 17.50
C CYS A 335 -4.41 10.75 18.85
N SER A 336 -4.55 12.02 19.23
CA SER A 336 -4.06 12.51 20.52
C SER A 336 -4.79 11.86 21.71
N ALA A 337 -6.09 11.56 21.60
CA ALA A 337 -6.81 10.88 22.68
C ALA A 337 -6.28 9.45 22.92
N ILE A 338 -5.99 8.71 21.85
CA ILE A 338 -5.39 7.36 21.95
C ILE A 338 -3.96 7.45 22.48
N ARG A 339 -3.14 8.38 21.98
CA ARG A 339 -1.76 8.57 22.46
C ARG A 339 -1.69 8.89 23.95
N ASN A 340 -2.59 9.75 24.43
CA ASN A 340 -2.72 10.07 25.85
C ASN A 340 -3.14 8.83 26.67
N PHE A 341 -4.11 8.05 26.17
CA PHE A 341 -4.53 6.82 26.84
C PHE A 341 -3.39 5.80 26.93
N THR A 342 -2.60 5.63 25.86
CA THR A 342 -1.48 4.68 25.83
C THR A 342 -0.20 5.21 26.45
N SER A 343 -0.15 6.49 26.85
CA SER A 343 1.06 7.17 27.31
C SER A 343 2.24 7.02 26.35
N THR A 344 1.97 7.05 25.04
CA THR A 344 3.00 6.94 23.99
C THR A 344 3.25 8.30 23.35
N PRO A 345 4.49 8.61 22.90
CA PRO A 345 4.76 9.84 22.15
C PRO A 345 3.85 9.99 20.93
N ASP A 346 3.40 11.22 20.67
CA ASP A 346 2.59 11.55 19.50
C ASP A 346 3.48 11.82 18.27
N THR A 347 4.10 10.76 17.74
CA THR A 347 4.93 10.82 16.53
C THR A 347 4.11 11.18 15.29
N PHE A 348 2.83 10.82 15.26
CA PHE A 348 1.91 11.15 14.19
C PHE A 348 1.81 12.67 13.98
N GLU A 349 1.45 13.42 15.03
CA GLU A 349 1.35 14.88 14.95
C GLU A 349 2.73 15.54 14.79
N LYS A 350 3.80 14.98 15.40
CA LYS A 350 5.19 15.44 15.18
C LYS A 350 5.59 15.40 13.71
N ASN A 351 5.10 14.41 12.97
CA ASN A 351 5.37 14.21 11.54
C ASN A 351 4.34 14.90 10.62
N GLY A 352 3.53 15.81 11.17
CA GLY A 352 2.60 16.66 10.41
C GLY A 352 1.16 16.15 10.34
N GLY A 353 0.87 15.03 11.01
CA GLY A 353 -0.49 14.51 11.22
C GLY A 353 -1.29 14.30 9.93
N LEU A 354 -2.61 14.48 10.03
CA LEU A 354 -3.50 14.30 8.88
C LEU A 354 -3.27 15.32 7.77
N LYS A 355 -2.85 16.55 8.11
CA LYS A 355 -2.54 17.56 7.10
C LYS A 355 -1.46 17.05 6.16
N ARG A 356 -0.31 16.61 6.71
CA ARG A 356 0.78 16.05 5.92
C ARG A 356 0.33 14.79 5.18
N MET A 357 -0.39 13.90 5.85
CA MET A 357 -0.93 12.68 5.24
C MET A 357 -1.79 12.99 4.00
N GLY A 358 -2.60 14.05 4.03
CA GLY A 358 -3.46 14.45 2.91
C GLY A 358 -2.70 14.86 1.65
N GLU A 359 -1.44 15.25 1.77
CA GLU A 359 -0.63 15.74 0.64
C GLU A 359 -0.30 14.64 -0.39
N ILE A 360 -0.32 13.36 0.00
CA ILE A 360 -0.12 12.24 -0.96
C ILE A 360 -1.21 12.17 -2.03
N PHE A 361 -2.38 12.74 -1.74
CA PHE A 361 -3.51 12.81 -2.67
C PHE A 361 -3.48 14.06 -3.56
N GLY A 362 -2.44 14.88 -3.44
CA GLY A 362 -2.29 16.15 -4.12
C GLY A 362 -3.19 17.27 -3.57
N GLU A 363 -2.82 18.51 -3.86
CA GLU A 363 -3.63 19.68 -3.57
C GLU A 363 -4.78 19.78 -4.59
N GLU A 364 -6.04 19.61 -4.19
CA GLU A 364 -7.14 20.28 -4.91
C GLU A 364 -8.09 20.96 -3.91
N GLY A 365 -7.99 22.29 -3.87
CA GLY A 365 -8.81 23.14 -3.01
C GLY A 365 -8.63 24.67 -3.07
N GLY A 366 -7.65 25.21 -3.82
CA GLY A 366 -7.56 26.68 -4.01
C GLY A 366 -6.56 27.09 -5.10
N ALA A 367 -7.07 27.49 -6.26
CA ALA A 367 -6.34 28.21 -7.33
C ALA A 367 -4.84 27.89 -7.49
N GLY A 368 -4.51 26.66 -7.90
CA GLY A 368 -3.15 26.27 -8.25
C GLY A 368 -3.18 25.04 -9.13
N LYS A 369 -2.72 25.18 -10.36
CA LYS A 369 -2.64 24.11 -11.34
C LYS A 369 -1.57 23.11 -10.90
N ASP A 370 -1.82 21.84 -11.23
CA ASP A 370 -0.82 20.77 -11.25
C ASP A 370 -0.34 20.29 -9.86
N VAL A 371 -0.81 19.10 -9.46
CA VAL A 371 0.20 18.10 -9.05
C VAL A 371 1.16 18.08 -10.22
N LYS A 372 2.35 18.71 -10.10
CA LYS A 372 3.32 18.72 -11.21
C LYS A 372 3.43 17.27 -11.70
N SER A 373 2.99 17.02 -12.92
CA SER A 373 3.05 15.69 -13.55
C SER A 373 4.43 15.09 -13.27
N GLY A 374 4.48 13.87 -12.72
CA GLY A 374 5.74 13.21 -12.34
C GLY A 374 6.25 13.47 -10.93
N LYS A 375 5.44 14.00 -9.99
CA LYS A 375 5.76 13.96 -8.55
C LYS A 375 5.25 12.66 -7.90
N PRO A 376 5.91 12.20 -6.82
CA PRO A 376 5.38 11.11 -6.00
C PRO A 376 3.95 11.38 -5.50
N GLY A 377 3.16 10.34 -5.37
CA GLY A 377 1.78 10.42 -4.91
C GLY A 377 1.22 9.05 -4.53
N ALA A 378 -0.05 9.02 -4.10
CA ALA A 378 -0.70 7.82 -3.59
C ALA A 378 -0.79 6.69 -4.64
N THR A 379 0.21 5.81 -4.66
CA THR A 379 0.26 4.59 -5.47
C THR A 379 -0.39 3.47 -4.68
N LEU A 380 -1.38 2.80 -5.28
CA LEU A 380 -2.09 1.71 -4.62
C LEU A 380 -1.27 0.41 -4.64
N VAL A 381 -1.14 -0.19 -3.46
CA VAL A 381 -0.39 -1.41 -3.21
C VAL A 381 -1.32 -2.50 -2.68
N PHE A 382 -1.14 -3.72 -3.17
CA PHE A 382 -1.74 -4.94 -2.64
C PHE A 382 -0.62 -5.81 -2.10
N SER A 383 -0.77 -6.39 -0.91
CA SER A 383 0.17 -7.39 -0.44
C SER A 383 -0.51 -8.49 0.39
N ILE A 384 0.15 -9.64 0.42
CA ILE A 384 -0.12 -10.70 1.39
C ILE A 384 1.21 -11.15 1.96
N TRP A 385 1.33 -11.19 3.29
CA TRP A 385 2.60 -11.49 3.95
C TRP A 385 2.39 -12.06 5.36
N ILE A 386 3.51 -12.55 5.92
CA ILE A 386 3.64 -12.97 7.32
C ILE A 386 4.85 -12.25 7.91
N ASP A 387 4.78 -11.97 9.20
CA ASP A 387 5.89 -11.38 9.93
C ASP A 387 6.82 -12.49 10.41
N SER A 388 7.92 -12.67 9.71
CA SER A 388 9.01 -13.58 10.10
C SER A 388 9.95 -13.00 11.17
N GLY A 389 9.66 -11.78 11.64
CA GLY A 389 10.29 -11.20 12.82
C GLY A 389 9.76 -11.81 14.11
N LYS A 390 10.19 -11.25 15.24
CA LYS A 390 9.87 -11.76 16.58
C LYS A 390 8.41 -11.56 17.01
N ASP A 391 7.69 -10.66 16.34
CA ASP A 391 6.36 -10.24 16.77
C ASP A 391 5.27 -11.07 16.10
N HIS A 392 5.58 -11.85 15.06
CA HIS A 392 4.68 -12.81 14.39
C HIS A 392 3.27 -12.25 14.12
N MET A 393 3.18 -10.99 13.69
CA MET A 393 1.91 -10.27 13.42
C MET A 393 1.06 -9.95 14.66
N LEU A 394 1.53 -10.18 15.88
CA LEU A 394 0.78 -9.92 17.12
C LEU A 394 0.47 -8.44 17.34
N TRP A 395 1.19 -7.54 16.66
CA TRP A 395 0.88 -6.11 16.59
C TRP A 395 -0.44 -5.80 15.84
N LEU A 396 -0.99 -6.76 15.10
CA LEU A 396 -2.26 -6.67 14.37
C LEU A 396 -3.38 -7.44 15.07
N ASP A 397 -3.14 -8.72 15.40
CA ASP A 397 -4.20 -9.69 15.73
C ASP A 397 -4.01 -10.42 17.06
N GLY A 398 -2.95 -10.12 17.79
CA GLY A 398 -2.62 -10.76 19.06
C GLY A 398 -2.53 -9.77 20.22
N THR A 399 -1.57 -9.99 21.10
CA THR A 399 -1.25 -9.07 22.20
C THR A 399 0.22 -8.67 22.14
N LEU A 400 0.47 -7.36 22.01
CA LEU A 400 1.81 -6.78 22.05
C LEU A 400 1.81 -5.57 23.01
N GLY A 401 2.65 -5.65 24.05
CA GLY A 401 2.68 -4.67 25.14
C GLY A 401 1.75 -5.03 26.30
N SER A 402 1.43 -4.06 27.15
CA SER A 402 0.62 -4.25 28.36
C SER A 402 -0.65 -3.39 28.37
N GLY A 403 -1.62 -3.79 29.19
CA GLY A 403 -2.87 -3.05 29.38
C GLY A 403 -3.86 -3.16 28.21
N PRO A 404 -4.99 -2.44 28.27
CA PRO A 404 -6.10 -2.61 27.31
C PRO A 404 -5.73 -2.32 25.85
N ALA A 405 -4.78 -1.40 25.61
CA ALA A 405 -4.32 -1.08 24.25
C ALA A 405 -3.27 -2.05 23.69
N GLY A 406 -2.77 -2.98 24.51
CA GLY A 406 -1.85 -4.02 24.07
C GLY A 406 -2.55 -5.18 23.36
N SER A 407 -3.83 -5.41 23.65
CA SER A 407 -4.62 -6.47 23.02
C SER A 407 -5.30 -5.96 21.75
N ARG A 408 -5.09 -6.67 20.64
CA ARG A 408 -5.44 -6.24 19.27
C ARG A 408 -6.19 -7.31 18.49
N GLY A 409 -6.27 -8.51 19.06
CA GLY A 409 -7.13 -9.60 18.63
C GLY A 409 -6.96 -10.78 19.59
N THR A 410 -7.35 -11.95 19.11
CA THR A 410 -7.38 -13.19 19.90
C THR A 410 -6.28 -14.18 19.53
N CYS A 411 -5.36 -13.81 18.65
CA CYS A 411 -4.29 -14.68 18.19
C CYS A 411 -3.20 -14.84 19.26
N GLU A 412 -2.54 -15.99 19.22
CA GLU A 412 -1.46 -16.33 20.14
C GLU A 412 -0.17 -16.50 19.34
N ASP A 413 0.97 -16.24 19.97
CA ASP A 413 2.28 -16.37 19.32
C ASP A 413 2.49 -17.77 18.72
N SER A 414 2.11 -18.81 19.47
CA SER A 414 2.28 -20.21 19.10
C SER A 414 1.55 -20.64 17.81
N ASN A 415 0.49 -19.91 17.43
CA ASN A 415 -0.30 -20.17 16.23
C ASN A 415 -0.08 -19.14 15.12
N SER A 416 0.87 -18.22 15.30
CA SER A 416 1.17 -17.12 14.38
C SER A 416 2.56 -17.21 13.76
N THR A 417 3.38 -18.23 14.11
CA THR A 417 4.72 -18.38 13.52
C THR A 417 4.65 -18.78 12.04
N PRO A 418 5.63 -18.37 11.22
CA PRO A 418 5.71 -18.78 9.81
C PRO A 418 5.59 -20.29 9.58
N GLU A 419 6.26 -21.11 10.41
CA GLU A 419 6.22 -22.57 10.30
C GLU A 419 4.82 -23.12 10.63
N PHE A 420 4.17 -22.56 11.66
CA PHE A 420 2.83 -22.96 12.04
C PHE A 420 1.83 -22.65 10.92
N ILE A 421 1.87 -21.43 10.37
CA ILE A 421 0.95 -21.00 9.31
C ILE A 421 1.19 -21.84 8.05
N ARG A 422 2.45 -22.04 7.65
CA ARG A 422 2.79 -22.87 6.47
C ARG A 422 2.30 -24.31 6.61
N LYS A 423 2.39 -24.88 7.81
CA LYS A 423 1.92 -26.24 8.08
C LYS A 423 0.40 -26.36 8.12
N ASN A 424 -0.28 -25.42 8.77
CA ASN A 424 -1.71 -25.54 9.07
C ASN A 424 -2.62 -24.82 8.08
N SER A 425 -2.11 -23.84 7.35
CA SER A 425 -2.84 -23.06 6.34
C SER A 425 -2.05 -22.92 5.03
N PRO A 426 -1.59 -24.04 4.41
CA PRO A 426 -0.76 -23.99 3.20
C PRO A 426 -1.47 -23.41 1.98
N LYS A 427 -2.79 -23.22 2.04
CA LYS A 427 -3.63 -22.68 0.97
C LYS A 427 -4.23 -21.32 1.34
N ALA A 428 -3.65 -20.60 2.30
CA ALA A 428 -4.11 -19.27 2.68
C ALA A 428 -4.02 -18.31 1.49
N PHE A 429 -5.07 -17.54 1.25
CA PHE A 429 -5.13 -16.55 0.18
C PHE A 429 -6.12 -15.42 0.51
N VAL A 430 -5.87 -14.23 -0.04
CA VAL A 430 -6.82 -13.10 -0.04
C VAL A 430 -7.37 -12.89 -1.44
N LYS A 431 -8.60 -12.36 -1.52
CA LYS A 431 -9.13 -11.78 -2.75
C LYS A 431 -9.46 -10.30 -2.57
N PHE A 432 -8.99 -9.49 -3.51
CA PHE A 432 -9.38 -8.09 -3.68
C PHE A 432 -10.15 -7.95 -4.98
N SER A 433 -11.33 -7.35 -4.95
CA SER A 433 -12.18 -7.23 -6.15
C SER A 433 -13.00 -5.94 -6.17
N ASN A 434 -13.58 -5.63 -7.34
CA ASN A 434 -14.53 -4.52 -7.51
C ASN A 434 -13.98 -3.20 -6.95
N LEU A 435 -12.79 -2.81 -7.39
CA LEU A 435 -12.15 -1.56 -6.98
C LEU A 435 -12.92 -0.36 -7.53
N ARG A 436 -13.24 0.62 -6.67
CA ARG A 436 -13.98 1.83 -7.02
C ARG A 436 -13.36 3.04 -6.33
N GLU A 437 -13.13 4.11 -7.05
CA GLU A 437 -12.88 5.45 -6.47
C GLU A 437 -13.98 6.41 -6.88
N GLY A 438 -14.26 7.47 -6.11
CA GLY A 438 -15.28 8.43 -6.55
C GLY A 438 -15.68 9.48 -5.54
N GLU A 439 -16.73 10.22 -5.87
CA GLU A 439 -17.37 11.16 -4.95
C GLU A 439 -17.81 10.46 -3.65
N LEU A 440 -17.81 11.18 -2.54
CA LEU A 440 -18.36 10.67 -1.27
C LEU A 440 -19.79 10.13 -1.44
N GLY A 441 -20.01 8.89 -1.04
CA GLY A 441 -21.27 8.18 -1.20
C GLY A 441 -21.59 7.80 -2.65
N SER A 442 -20.62 7.38 -3.46
CA SER A 442 -20.83 6.90 -4.83
C SER A 442 -20.31 5.49 -5.09
N THR A 443 -19.46 4.93 -4.22
CA THR A 443 -18.71 3.70 -4.52
C THR A 443 -19.30 2.42 -3.90
N PHE A 444 -20.46 2.47 -3.26
CA PHE A 444 -21.10 1.31 -2.65
C PHE A 444 -22.61 1.22 -2.89
N GLU A 445 -23.12 0.00 -2.86
CA GLU A 445 -24.55 -0.28 -3.08
C GLU A 445 -25.41 0.39 -1.99
N GLY A 446 -26.50 1.03 -2.43
CA GLY A 446 -27.36 1.90 -1.60
C GLY A 446 -27.15 3.40 -1.80
N ALA A 447 -26.03 3.81 -2.43
CA ALA A 447 -25.71 5.22 -2.65
C ALA A 447 -26.31 5.79 -3.96
N CYS A 448 -26.41 4.97 -5.01
CA CYS A 448 -27.03 5.35 -6.31
C CYS A 448 -28.52 4.97 -6.46
N ALA A 449 -29.09 4.17 -5.55
CA ALA A 449 -30.44 3.59 -5.72
C ALA A 449 -31.62 4.55 -5.42
N LYS A 450 -31.39 5.86 -5.26
CA LYS A 450 -32.45 6.83 -4.89
C LYS A 450 -32.86 7.82 -5.99
N LYS A 451 -32.62 7.54 -7.28
CA LYS A 451 -33.06 8.42 -8.37
C LYS A 451 -33.87 7.78 -9.49
N THR A 452 -34.59 6.69 -9.22
CA THR A 452 -35.78 6.36 -10.03
C THR A 452 -36.99 7.02 -9.37
N HIS A 453 -37.21 8.31 -9.63
CA HIS A 453 -38.54 8.89 -9.46
C HIS A 453 -39.48 8.17 -10.43
N SER A 454 -40.36 7.34 -9.87
CA SER A 454 -41.59 6.92 -10.54
C SER A 454 -42.33 8.19 -10.98
N LYS A 455 -42.46 8.40 -12.30
CA LYS A 455 -43.49 9.27 -12.84
C LYS A 455 -44.83 8.59 -12.56
N GLU A 456 -45.44 8.90 -11.43
CA GLU A 456 -46.88 8.72 -11.28
C GLU A 456 -47.55 9.61 -12.32
N THR A 457 -48.21 8.95 -13.27
CA THR A 457 -49.05 9.60 -14.26
C THR A 457 -50.31 10.06 -13.54
N ILE A 458 -50.40 11.34 -13.23
CA ILE A 458 -51.65 11.97 -12.78
C ILE A 458 -52.58 12.03 -14.00
N THR A 459 -53.49 11.08 -14.11
CA THR A 459 -54.64 11.18 -15.00
C THR A 459 -55.66 12.15 -14.41
N ASN A 460 -55.60 13.41 -14.83
CA ASN A 460 -56.74 14.32 -14.70
C ASN A 460 -57.74 14.00 -15.80
N THR A 461 -58.90 13.44 -15.44
CA THR A 461 -60.10 13.56 -16.28
C THR A 461 -61.18 14.25 -15.48
N ASN A 462 -61.48 15.47 -15.92
CA ASN A 462 -62.55 16.32 -15.44
C ASN A 462 -63.90 15.63 -15.68
N ALA A 463 -64.69 15.48 -14.62
CA ALA A 463 -66.12 15.26 -14.72
C ALA A 463 -66.78 16.55 -15.21
N HIS A 464 -67.52 16.47 -16.32
CA HIS A 464 -68.45 17.50 -16.76
C HIS A 464 -69.86 17.16 -16.23
N PRO A 465 -70.63 18.13 -15.69
CA PRO A 465 -71.97 17.86 -15.21
C PRO A 465 -73.04 18.16 -16.28
N THR A 466 -74.22 17.57 -16.06
CA THR A 466 -75.53 17.75 -16.74
C THR A 466 -75.68 16.98 -18.05
N ARG A 467 -76.75 16.21 -18.27
CA ARG A 467 -78.14 16.33 -17.82
C ARG A 467 -78.82 14.96 -17.75
#